data_AF-A0A4Z1BQR1-F1
#
_entry.id   AF-A0A4Z1BQR1-F1
#
_cell.length_a   1.000
_cell.length_b   1.000
_cell.length_c   1.000
_cell.angle_alpha   90.00
_cell.angle_beta   90.00
_cell.angle_gamma   90.00
#
_symmetry.space_group_name_H-M   'P 1'
#
loop_
_entity.id
_entity.type
_entity.pdbx_description
1 polymer ?
#
loop_
_entity_poly.entity_id
_entity_poly.type
_entity_poly.pdbx_seq_one_letter_code
_entity_poly.pdbx_strand_id
1 'polypeptide(L)'
;MRKIILSTAAILSLVLSSCESKKTENTEVLTNKSEVVEQPVVSESDIANNLESSASTNSYMVLLDNGQEKKVALDPNETIISANNLPVNAQNFVSKNFGNMEFVNAIKEVDRNITTYNIQLKDGTKIEFTDNGDWTEVKNGLGKAIPIKFFPDGIQKYLQSKYPKIDAKSIEMDSKDKEIKVELLQNKVDLKFDLNGNFIKID
;
A
#
# COMPACT_ATOMS: atom_id res chain seq x y z
N MET A 1 17.88 -3.71 52.78
CA MET A 1 19.14 -4.32 52.27
C MET A 1 19.04 -5.83 52.40
N ARG A 2 18.86 -6.55 51.30
CA ARG A 2 19.04 -8.02 51.23
C ARG A 2 20.04 -8.30 50.10
N LYS A 3 21.22 -8.78 50.47
CA LYS A 3 22.27 -9.23 49.56
C LYS A 3 22.02 -10.71 49.27
N ILE A 4 21.93 -11.09 48.01
CA ILE A 4 21.97 -12.50 47.58
C ILE A 4 23.09 -12.64 46.56
N ILE A 5 23.77 -13.77 46.72
CA ILE A 5 25.16 -14.10 46.41
C ILE A 5 25.34 -14.51 44.95
N LEU A 6 26.49 -14.12 44.37
CA LEU A 6 27.02 -14.61 43.10
C LEU A 6 27.26 -16.12 43.15
N SER A 7 26.88 -16.85 42.10
CA SER A 7 27.43 -18.17 41.78
C SER A 7 27.93 -18.18 40.35
N THR A 8 29.24 -18.35 40.21
CA THR A 8 29.97 -18.60 38.97
C THR A 8 30.01 -20.10 38.68
N ALA A 9 29.99 -20.49 37.40
CA ALA A 9 31.01 -21.34 36.75
C ALA A 9 30.46 -21.98 35.46
N ALA A 10 31.31 -21.94 34.44
CA ALA A 10 31.12 -22.35 33.06
C ALA A 10 31.23 -23.87 32.84
N ILE A 11 30.62 -24.39 31.76
CA ILE A 11 31.18 -25.53 31.02
C ILE A 11 31.03 -25.30 29.50
N LEU A 12 32.20 -25.36 28.88
CA LEU A 12 32.55 -25.32 27.47
C LEU A 12 32.11 -26.61 26.76
N SER A 13 31.58 -26.51 25.54
CA SER A 13 31.64 -27.60 24.55
C SER A 13 31.59 -27.01 23.15
N LEU A 14 32.77 -26.86 22.55
CA LEU A 14 32.95 -26.80 21.11
C LEU A 14 32.70 -28.21 20.54
N VAL A 15 31.91 -28.30 19.47
CA VAL A 15 32.07 -29.37 18.49
C VAL A 15 32.09 -28.72 17.11
N LEU A 16 33.28 -28.63 16.53
CA LEU A 16 33.48 -28.42 15.11
C LEU A 16 33.36 -29.79 14.44
N SER A 17 32.39 -29.95 13.53
CA SER A 17 32.39 -31.07 12.59
C SER A 17 32.52 -30.49 11.18
N SER A 18 33.76 -30.51 10.70
CA SER A 18 34.11 -30.46 9.29
C SER A 18 33.73 -31.79 8.64
N CYS A 19 33.10 -31.75 7.47
CA CYS A 19 33.25 -32.80 6.45
C CYS A 19 32.86 -32.20 5.09
N GLU A 20 33.85 -32.18 4.20
CA GLU A 20 33.76 -31.78 2.80
C GLU A 20 33.75 -33.03 1.91
N SER A 21 33.29 -32.85 0.67
CA SER A 21 33.46 -33.74 -0.51
C SER A 21 32.44 -34.87 -0.73
N LYS A 22 31.62 -34.73 -1.79
CA LYS A 22 31.93 -35.39 -3.08
C LYS A 22 30.97 -34.99 -4.21
N LYS A 23 31.61 -34.63 -5.32
CA LYS A 23 31.12 -34.51 -6.69
C LYS A 23 30.66 -35.88 -7.20
N THR A 24 29.54 -35.98 -7.92
CA THR A 24 29.36 -37.02 -8.94
C THR A 24 28.51 -36.46 -10.08
N GLU A 25 29.20 -36.42 -11.21
CA GLU A 25 28.79 -36.17 -12.59
C GLU A 25 28.11 -37.42 -13.14
N ASN A 26 27.15 -37.27 -14.05
CA ASN A 26 26.87 -38.26 -15.08
C ASN A 26 26.41 -37.51 -16.34
N THR A 27 27.31 -37.53 -17.32
CA THR A 27 27.15 -37.14 -18.71
C THR A 27 26.94 -38.41 -19.53
N GLU A 28 26.06 -38.36 -20.54
CA GLU A 28 26.15 -38.98 -21.89
C GLU A 28 24.76 -38.77 -22.55
N VAL A 29 24.54 -37.84 -23.48
CA VAL A 29 25.03 -37.66 -24.87
C VAL A 29 24.66 -38.82 -25.80
N LEU A 30 23.84 -38.52 -26.81
CA LEU A 30 23.96 -38.87 -28.25
C LEU A 30 22.71 -38.33 -28.97
N THR A 31 22.77 -37.13 -29.54
CA THR A 31 22.96 -36.85 -30.99
C THR A 31 22.04 -37.63 -31.94
N ASN A 32 21.21 -36.89 -32.69
CA ASN A 32 21.22 -36.96 -34.16
C ASN A 32 20.60 -35.70 -34.78
N LYS A 33 21.09 -35.38 -35.97
CA LYS A 33 21.03 -34.12 -36.71
C LYS A 33 20.13 -34.26 -37.94
N SER A 34 19.43 -33.16 -38.26
CA SER A 34 18.83 -32.74 -39.54
C SER A 34 17.70 -33.57 -40.15
N GLU A 35 16.55 -32.94 -40.42
CA GLU A 35 16.12 -32.56 -41.79
C GLU A 35 14.90 -31.60 -41.74
N VAL A 36 14.84 -30.69 -42.71
CA VAL A 36 13.88 -29.60 -42.89
C VAL A 36 12.72 -30.07 -43.76
N VAL A 37 11.45 -29.91 -43.37
CA VAL A 37 10.31 -29.74 -44.30
C VAL A 37 9.15 -28.98 -43.60
N GLU A 38 8.91 -27.76 -44.08
CA GLU A 38 7.61 -27.13 -44.42
C GLU A 38 6.44 -27.08 -43.40
N GLN A 39 5.93 -25.85 -43.17
CA GLN A 39 4.61 -25.58 -42.57
C GLN A 39 3.48 -26.03 -43.51
N PRO A 40 2.23 -26.29 -43.06
CA PRO A 40 1.31 -25.17 -42.80
C PRO A 40 0.20 -25.40 -41.73
N VAL A 41 -0.43 -24.28 -41.32
CA VAL A 41 -1.79 -24.11 -40.76
C VAL A 41 -2.06 -24.38 -39.26
N VAL A 42 -2.15 -23.27 -38.51
CA VAL A 42 -3.20 -22.81 -37.55
C VAL A 42 -4.04 -23.85 -36.78
N SER A 43 -4.00 -23.80 -35.44
CA SER A 43 -5.20 -23.59 -34.60
C SER A 43 -4.90 -23.49 -33.08
N GLU A 44 -5.48 -22.43 -32.50
CA GLU A 44 -6.09 -22.33 -31.16
C GLU A 44 -5.26 -22.06 -29.90
N SER A 45 -5.60 -20.89 -29.33
CA SER A 45 -5.59 -20.49 -27.92
C SER A 45 -4.29 -20.01 -27.30
N ASP A 46 -3.95 -18.75 -27.59
CA ASP A 46 -3.21 -17.93 -26.64
C ASP A 46 -4.10 -16.80 -26.11
N ILE A 47 -4.21 -16.81 -24.79
CA ILE A 47 -4.99 -15.93 -23.92
C ILE A 47 -4.44 -14.51 -24.06
N ALA A 48 -5.11 -13.68 -24.85
CA ALA A 48 -4.88 -12.25 -24.88
C ALA A 48 -5.56 -11.61 -23.66
N ASN A 49 -4.77 -11.31 -22.61
CA ASN A 49 -5.09 -10.23 -21.69
C ASN A 49 -5.00 -8.91 -22.48
N ASN A 50 -6.07 -8.63 -23.20
CA ASN A 50 -6.24 -7.43 -23.98
C ASN A 50 -6.94 -6.39 -23.11
N LEU A 51 -6.17 -5.57 -22.37
CA LEU A 51 -6.62 -4.23 -22.07
C LEU A 51 -5.96 -3.30 -23.10
N GLU A 52 -6.47 -3.43 -24.32
CA GLU A 52 -6.17 -2.56 -25.44
C GLU A 52 -6.63 -1.14 -25.10
N SER A 53 -5.70 -0.21 -25.33
CA SER A 53 -5.95 1.21 -25.40
C SER A 53 -6.96 1.54 -26.52
N SER A 54 -7.73 2.60 -26.31
CA SER A 54 -8.59 3.32 -27.28
C SER A 54 -10.09 2.94 -27.37
N ALA A 55 -10.83 3.31 -26.34
CA ALA A 55 -12.14 3.96 -26.50
C ALA A 55 -12.35 4.91 -25.31
N SER A 56 -12.62 6.19 -25.59
CA SER A 56 -12.80 7.26 -24.60
C SER A 56 -13.82 6.89 -23.52
N THR A 57 -13.33 6.34 -22.41
CA THR A 57 -14.13 6.20 -21.21
C THR A 57 -13.94 7.50 -20.45
N ASN A 58 -14.71 8.53 -20.80
CA ASN A 58 -14.67 9.85 -20.12
C ASN A 58 -15.24 9.79 -18.70
N SER A 59 -15.10 8.67 -18.00
CA SER A 59 -15.72 8.44 -16.71
C SER A 59 -15.11 7.23 -15.99
N TYR A 60 -15.17 7.25 -14.66
CA TYR A 60 -14.75 6.15 -13.79
C TYR A 60 -15.82 5.83 -12.75
N MET A 61 -15.69 4.68 -12.08
CA MET A 61 -16.56 4.31 -10.97
C MET A 61 -16.02 4.86 -9.66
N VAL A 62 -16.89 5.35 -8.80
CA VAL A 62 -16.61 5.70 -7.41
C VAL A 62 -17.58 4.97 -6.49
N LEU A 63 -17.11 4.60 -5.30
CA LEU A 63 -17.93 4.13 -4.20
C LEU A 63 -18.27 5.32 -3.31
N LEU A 64 -19.54 5.71 -3.28
CA LEU A 64 -20.03 6.78 -2.42
C LEU A 64 -20.00 6.37 -0.95
N ASP A 65 -20.00 7.35 -0.05
CA ASP A 65 -19.92 7.10 1.40
C ASP A 65 -21.12 6.32 1.95
N ASN A 66 -22.24 6.32 1.22
CA ASN A 66 -23.42 5.48 1.53
C ASN A 66 -23.31 4.04 0.99
N GLY A 67 -22.17 3.65 0.39
CA GLY A 67 -21.93 2.33 -0.17
C GLY A 67 -22.44 2.12 -1.60
N GLN A 68 -23.05 3.13 -2.23
CA GLN A 68 -23.52 3.02 -3.61
C GLN A 68 -22.39 3.30 -4.60
N GLU A 69 -22.34 2.54 -5.68
CA GLU A 69 -21.45 2.85 -6.80
C GLU A 69 -22.06 3.94 -7.69
N LYS A 70 -21.22 4.85 -8.18
CA LYS A 70 -21.62 5.91 -9.10
C LYS A 70 -20.58 6.03 -10.21
N LYS A 71 -21.07 6.23 -11.43
CA LYS A 71 -20.24 6.63 -12.57
C LYS A 71 -20.04 8.14 -12.57
N VAL A 72 -18.79 8.59 -12.55
CA VAL A 72 -18.39 10.01 -12.50
C VAL A 72 -17.61 10.34 -13.76
N ALA A 73 -17.87 11.50 -14.37
CA ALA A 73 -17.11 11.94 -15.55
C ALA A 73 -15.69 12.35 -15.15
N LEU A 74 -14.72 12.12 -16.02
CA LEU A 74 -13.36 12.62 -15.83
C LEU A 74 -13.31 14.12 -16.06
N ASP A 75 -12.58 14.81 -15.19
CA ASP A 75 -12.19 16.18 -15.44
C ASP A 75 -11.03 16.25 -16.47
N PRO A 76 -10.85 17.37 -17.18
CA PRO A 76 -9.82 17.47 -18.24
C PRO A 76 -8.38 17.25 -17.77
N ASN A 77 -8.11 17.44 -16.47
CA ASN A 77 -6.82 17.25 -15.83
C ASN A 77 -6.67 15.87 -15.17
N GLU A 78 -7.66 14.99 -15.28
CA GLU A 78 -7.65 13.65 -14.72
C GLU A 78 -7.33 12.58 -15.77
N THR A 79 -6.72 11.49 -15.33
CA THR A 79 -6.46 10.31 -16.14
C THR A 79 -6.62 9.05 -15.28
N ILE A 80 -7.44 8.12 -15.74
CA ILE A 80 -7.54 6.79 -15.12
C ILE A 80 -6.24 6.04 -15.40
N ILE A 81 -5.64 5.48 -14.36
CA ILE A 81 -4.43 4.68 -14.46
C ILE A 81 -4.67 3.28 -13.88
N SER A 82 -3.84 2.32 -14.30
CA SER A 82 -3.79 1.03 -13.62
C SER A 82 -3.06 1.17 -12.27
N ALA A 83 -3.37 0.30 -11.30
CA ALA A 83 -2.65 0.27 -10.02
C ALA A 83 -1.13 0.08 -10.18
N ASN A 84 -0.70 -0.65 -11.22
CA ASN A 84 0.72 -0.86 -11.52
C ASN A 84 1.43 0.41 -12.02
N ASN A 85 0.67 1.43 -12.43
CA ASN A 85 1.20 2.73 -12.87
C ASN A 85 1.23 3.77 -11.74
N LEU A 86 0.84 3.41 -10.50
CA LEU A 86 1.07 4.25 -9.33
C LEU A 86 2.58 4.36 -9.05
N PRO A 87 3.04 5.44 -8.40
CA PRO A 87 4.42 5.49 -7.91
C PRO A 87 4.72 4.29 -7.00
N VAL A 88 5.96 3.79 -7.05
CA VAL A 88 6.37 2.58 -6.30
C VAL A 88 6.11 2.72 -4.80
N ASN A 89 6.31 3.92 -4.23
CA ASN A 89 6.02 4.18 -2.82
C ASN A 89 4.53 4.00 -2.49
N ALA A 90 3.63 4.46 -3.37
CA ALA A 90 2.19 4.31 -3.18
C ALA A 90 1.78 2.82 -3.25
N GLN A 91 2.33 2.07 -4.22
CA GLN A 91 2.08 0.62 -4.33
C GLN A 91 2.51 -0.13 -3.05
N ASN A 92 3.71 0.20 -2.54
CA ASN A 92 4.24 -0.36 -1.29
C ASN A 92 3.39 0.04 -0.08
N PHE A 93 2.91 1.28 -0.03
CA PHE A 93 2.05 1.76 1.04
C PHE A 93 0.72 1.01 1.07
N VAL A 94 0.06 0.87 -0.08
CA VAL A 94 -1.23 0.17 -0.19
C VAL A 94 -1.08 -1.29 0.22
N SER A 95 -0.12 -2.01 -0.36
CA SER A 95 0.11 -3.42 -0.05
C SER A 95 0.45 -3.66 1.43
N LYS A 96 1.33 -2.83 2.02
CA LYS A 96 1.73 -2.95 3.43
C LYS A 96 0.58 -2.68 4.39
N ASN A 97 -0.29 -1.73 4.09
CA ASN A 97 -1.29 -1.25 5.04
C ASN A 97 -2.69 -1.83 4.83
N PHE A 98 -3.04 -2.14 3.59
CA PHE A 98 -4.37 -2.60 3.17
C PHE A 98 -4.36 -4.00 2.52
N GLY A 99 -3.17 -4.61 2.34
CA GLY A 99 -3.04 -5.96 1.80
C GLY A 99 -3.43 -6.03 0.33
N ASN A 100 -4.16 -7.09 -0.04
CA ASN A 100 -4.62 -7.33 -1.42
C ASN A 100 -5.99 -6.67 -1.70
N MET A 101 -6.27 -5.52 -1.07
CA MET A 101 -7.54 -4.83 -1.27
C MET A 101 -7.69 -4.42 -2.74
N GLU A 102 -8.83 -4.75 -3.33
CA GLU A 102 -9.11 -4.40 -4.72
C GLU A 102 -9.35 -2.89 -4.87
N PHE A 103 -8.90 -2.33 -5.99
CA PHE A 103 -9.14 -0.95 -6.38
C PHE A 103 -10.53 -0.82 -7.01
N VAL A 104 -11.25 0.23 -6.62
CA VAL A 104 -12.43 0.74 -7.35
C VAL A 104 -11.95 1.65 -8.49
N ASN A 105 -10.99 2.53 -8.20
CA ASN A 105 -10.36 3.42 -9.17
C ASN A 105 -8.94 3.82 -8.71
N ALA A 106 -8.15 4.29 -9.68
CA ALA A 106 -6.91 5.02 -9.45
C ALA A 106 -6.83 6.13 -10.51
N ILE A 107 -6.81 7.37 -10.05
CA ILE A 107 -6.86 8.58 -10.87
C ILE A 107 -5.57 9.35 -10.65
N LYS A 108 -4.86 9.64 -11.74
CA LYS A 108 -3.81 10.64 -11.76
C LYS A 108 -4.45 11.98 -12.10
N GLU A 109 -4.19 13.00 -11.30
CA GLU A 109 -4.63 14.36 -11.55
C GLU A 109 -3.40 15.27 -11.71
N VAL A 110 -3.46 16.23 -12.64
CA VAL A 110 -2.41 17.23 -12.85
C VAL A 110 -3.01 18.64 -12.84
N ASP A 111 -3.01 19.31 -11.70
CA ASP A 111 -3.42 20.71 -11.58
C ASP A 111 -2.21 21.63 -11.38
N ARG A 112 -2.09 22.70 -12.19
CA ARG A 112 -1.00 23.69 -12.08
C ARG A 112 0.41 23.07 -11.93
N ASN A 113 0.72 22.03 -12.70
CA ASN A 113 1.97 21.25 -12.65
C ASN A 113 2.21 20.46 -11.35
N ILE A 114 1.20 20.34 -10.49
CA ILE A 114 1.22 19.47 -9.32
C ILE A 114 0.51 18.17 -9.72
N THR A 115 1.23 17.05 -9.63
CA THR A 115 0.65 15.73 -9.84
C THR A 115 0.22 15.15 -8.49
N THR A 116 -1.02 14.66 -8.44
CA THR A 116 -1.55 13.86 -7.34
C THR A 116 -2.11 12.55 -7.87
N TYR A 117 -2.17 11.55 -6.99
CA TYR A 117 -2.80 10.27 -7.27
C TYR A 117 -3.90 10.02 -6.25
N ASN A 118 -5.14 10.00 -6.72
CA ASN A 118 -6.33 9.73 -5.93
C ASN A 118 -6.77 8.29 -6.19
N ILE A 119 -6.78 7.45 -5.15
CA ILE A 119 -7.25 6.07 -5.27
C ILE A 119 -8.44 5.81 -4.36
N GLN A 120 -9.24 4.82 -4.75
CA GLN A 120 -10.26 4.26 -3.90
C GLN A 120 -10.19 2.74 -3.90
N LEU A 121 -10.24 2.15 -2.71
CA LEU A 121 -10.30 0.71 -2.47
C LEU A 121 -11.73 0.25 -2.22
N LYS A 122 -12.03 -1.03 -2.48
CA LYS A 122 -13.38 -1.60 -2.34
C LYS A 122 -13.92 -1.61 -0.90
N ASP A 123 -13.05 -1.53 0.10
CA ASP A 123 -13.46 -1.40 1.50
C ASP A 123 -13.92 0.02 1.90
N GLY A 124 -13.89 0.96 0.95
CA GLY A 124 -14.25 2.36 1.16
C GLY A 124 -13.08 3.29 1.44
N THR A 125 -11.86 2.75 1.58
CA THR A 125 -10.67 3.57 1.82
C THR A 125 -10.36 4.42 0.60
N LYS A 126 -10.17 5.72 0.82
CA LYS A 126 -9.73 6.71 -0.15
C LYS A 126 -8.35 7.18 0.28
N ILE A 127 -7.41 7.26 -0.66
CA ILE A 127 -6.04 7.67 -0.38
C ILE A 127 -5.59 8.65 -1.45
N GLU A 128 -5.04 9.77 -1.01
CA GLU A 128 -4.35 10.74 -1.86
C GLU A 128 -2.84 10.59 -1.68
N PHE A 129 -2.11 10.59 -2.79
CA PHE A 129 -0.66 10.59 -2.80
C PHE A 129 -0.10 11.77 -3.61
N THR A 130 1.06 12.23 -3.20
CA THR A 130 1.94 13.11 -3.98
C THR A 130 2.48 12.41 -5.24
N ASP A 131 3.12 13.18 -6.13
CA ASP A 131 3.81 12.66 -7.32
C ASP A 131 4.82 11.53 -7.01
N ASN A 132 5.49 11.59 -5.86
CA ASN A 132 6.45 10.57 -5.43
C ASN A 132 5.81 9.34 -4.76
N GLY A 133 4.49 9.35 -4.54
CA GLY A 133 3.76 8.28 -3.88
C GLY A 133 3.75 8.35 -2.35
N ASP A 134 4.13 9.47 -1.76
CA ASP A 134 3.95 9.71 -0.32
C ASP A 134 2.49 10.12 -0.07
N TRP A 135 1.82 9.51 0.91
CA TRP A 135 0.42 9.79 1.20
C TRP A 135 0.25 11.19 1.81
N THR A 136 -0.81 11.90 1.41
CA THR A 136 -1.22 13.18 1.98
C THR A 136 -2.51 13.05 2.78
N GLU A 137 -3.44 12.20 2.34
CA GLU A 137 -4.67 11.90 3.06
C GLU A 137 -4.98 10.40 2.99
N VAL A 138 -5.45 9.82 4.10
CA VAL A 138 -6.09 8.52 4.14
C VAL A 138 -7.40 8.65 4.91
N LYS A 139 -8.52 8.27 4.31
CA LYS A 139 -9.84 8.24 4.99
C LYS A 139 -10.66 7.04 4.56
N ASN A 140 -11.56 6.56 5.43
CA ASN A 140 -12.55 5.56 5.01
C ASN A 140 -13.92 6.22 4.78
N GLY A 141 -14.37 6.25 3.52
CA GLY A 141 -15.64 6.86 3.13
C GLY A 141 -16.87 6.12 3.64
N LEU A 142 -16.76 4.82 3.93
CA LEU A 142 -17.87 4.01 4.46
C LEU A 142 -18.00 4.09 5.99
N GLY A 143 -17.24 4.98 6.64
CA GLY A 143 -17.29 5.15 8.10
C GLY A 143 -16.69 3.97 8.87
N LYS A 144 -15.63 3.35 8.35
CA LYS A 144 -14.86 2.31 9.05
C LYS A 144 -13.54 2.86 9.59
N ALA A 145 -12.92 2.09 10.48
CA ALA A 145 -11.60 2.42 11.01
C ALA A 145 -10.51 2.25 9.93
N ILE A 146 -9.50 3.11 9.95
CA ILE A 146 -8.27 2.96 9.16
C ILE A 146 -7.12 2.40 10.03
N PRO A 147 -6.15 1.67 9.45
CA PRO A 147 -5.01 1.15 10.22
C PRO A 147 -4.16 2.27 10.80
N ILE A 148 -4.01 2.35 12.12
CA ILE A 148 -3.18 3.39 12.76
C ILE A 148 -1.66 3.14 12.65
N LYS A 149 -1.25 1.93 12.23
CA LYS A 149 0.15 1.48 12.24
C LYS A 149 1.10 2.29 11.35
N PHE A 150 0.56 3.04 10.38
CA PHE A 150 1.35 3.88 9.48
C PHE A 150 1.42 5.34 9.94
N PHE A 151 0.70 5.71 11.00
CA PHE A 151 0.70 7.07 11.50
C PHE A 151 2.07 7.39 12.11
N PRO A 152 2.47 8.67 12.22
CA PRO A 152 3.65 9.05 12.98
C PRO A 152 3.61 8.52 14.42
N ASP A 153 4.75 8.06 14.94
CA ASP A 153 4.86 7.42 16.25
C ASP A 153 4.27 8.25 17.41
N GLY A 154 4.46 9.57 17.37
CA GLY A 154 3.91 10.50 18.38
C GLY A 154 2.39 10.44 18.44
N ILE A 155 1.74 10.39 17.27
CA ILE A 155 0.29 10.29 17.14
C ILE A 155 -0.19 8.92 17.61
N GLN A 156 0.47 7.83 17.19
CA GLN A 156 0.12 6.48 17.65
C GLN A 156 0.11 6.38 19.19
N LYS A 157 1.17 6.89 19.83
CA LYS A 157 1.29 6.92 21.29
C LYS A 157 0.21 7.78 21.94
N TYR A 158 -0.09 8.93 21.36
CA TYR A 158 -1.13 9.82 21.86
C TYR A 158 -2.51 9.16 21.81
N LEU A 159 -2.88 8.56 20.68
CA LEU A 159 -4.14 7.82 20.53
C LEU A 159 -4.23 6.66 21.51
N GLN A 160 -3.18 5.85 21.64
CA GLN A 160 -3.15 4.75 22.61
C GLN A 160 -3.30 5.23 24.07
N SER A 161 -2.73 6.38 24.43
CA SER A 161 -2.78 6.91 25.79
C SER A 161 -4.12 7.60 26.12
N LYS A 162 -4.64 8.40 25.20
CA LYS A 162 -5.80 9.28 25.45
C LYS A 162 -7.12 8.72 24.92
N TYR A 163 -7.03 7.87 23.89
CA TYR A 163 -8.17 7.34 23.15
C TYR A 163 -8.07 5.82 22.93
N PRO A 164 -7.78 4.99 23.95
CA PRO A 164 -7.46 3.57 23.80
C PRO A 164 -8.60 2.68 23.25
N LYS A 165 -9.81 3.22 23.13
CA LYS A 165 -11.01 2.53 22.64
C LYS A 165 -11.66 3.23 21.45
N ILE A 166 -10.97 4.20 20.86
CA ILE A 166 -11.47 5.00 19.75
C ILE A 166 -10.53 4.79 18.57
N ASP A 167 -11.11 4.53 17.41
CA ASP A 167 -10.37 4.31 16.17
C ASP A 167 -10.26 5.63 15.39
N ALA A 168 -9.34 5.69 14.44
CA ALA A 168 -9.25 6.79 13.49
C ALA A 168 -10.11 6.50 12.26
N LYS A 169 -10.82 7.52 11.76
CA LYS A 169 -11.54 7.49 10.48
C LYS A 169 -10.70 8.09 9.35
N SER A 170 -9.90 9.11 9.65
CA SER A 170 -9.00 9.75 8.69
C SER A 170 -7.71 10.24 9.34
N ILE A 171 -6.71 10.45 8.50
CA ILE A 171 -5.50 11.21 8.78
C ILE A 171 -5.14 12.03 7.53
N GLU A 172 -4.78 13.29 7.72
CA GLU A 172 -4.47 14.25 6.66
C GLU A 172 -3.24 15.08 7.03
N MET A 173 -2.30 15.23 6.09
CA MET A 173 -1.21 16.20 6.16
C MET A 173 -1.70 17.53 5.58
N ASP A 174 -2.11 18.44 6.46
CA ASP A 174 -2.50 19.79 6.07
C ASP A 174 -1.23 20.60 5.76
N SER A 175 -0.90 20.66 4.47
CA SER A 175 0.28 21.39 3.98
C SER A 175 0.20 22.90 4.20
N LYS A 176 -1.01 23.46 4.31
CA LYS A 176 -1.24 24.89 4.50
C LYS A 176 -0.95 25.30 5.93
N ASP A 177 -1.53 24.58 6.88
CA ASP A 177 -1.36 24.88 8.30
C ASP A 177 -0.10 24.21 8.89
N LYS A 178 0.55 23.32 8.12
CA LYS A 178 1.70 22.49 8.54
C LYS A 178 1.36 21.65 9.77
N GLU A 179 0.18 21.05 9.72
CA GLU A 179 -0.38 20.21 10.79
C GLU A 179 -0.75 18.84 10.25
N ILE A 180 -0.86 17.88 11.16
CA ILE A 180 -1.50 16.60 10.88
C ILE A 180 -2.85 16.61 11.57
N LYS A 181 -3.92 16.38 10.80
CA LYS A 181 -5.28 16.25 11.30
C LYS A 181 -5.65 14.77 11.38
N VAL A 182 -6.23 14.35 12.50
CA VAL A 182 -6.78 12.99 12.68
C VAL A 182 -8.23 13.11 13.14
N GLU A 183 -9.18 12.62 12.33
CA GLU A 183 -10.59 12.50 12.73
C GLU A 183 -10.80 11.17 13.45
N LEU A 184 -11.30 11.23 14.68
CA LEU A 184 -11.70 10.05 15.44
C LEU A 184 -13.05 9.51 14.96
N LEU A 185 -13.16 8.19 14.84
CA LEU A 185 -14.31 7.54 14.20
C LEU A 185 -15.60 7.64 15.04
N GLN A 186 -15.53 7.31 16.33
CA GLN A 186 -16.72 7.12 17.17
C GLN A 186 -17.39 8.45 17.57
N ASN A 187 -16.60 9.48 17.83
CA ASN A 187 -17.09 10.77 18.34
C ASN A 187 -16.83 11.95 17.38
N LYS A 188 -16.24 11.70 16.20
CA LYS A 188 -15.98 12.70 15.16
C LYS A 188 -15.18 13.91 15.65
N VAL A 189 -14.33 13.67 16.64
CA VAL A 189 -13.44 14.69 17.19
C VAL A 189 -12.22 14.80 16.29
N ASP A 190 -11.85 16.03 15.96
CA ASP A 190 -10.65 16.32 15.18
C ASP A 190 -9.48 16.64 16.11
N LEU A 191 -8.39 15.90 15.95
CA LEU A 191 -7.14 16.11 16.67
C LEU A 191 -6.12 16.75 15.73
N LYS A 192 -5.48 17.82 16.17
CA LYS A 192 -4.40 18.49 15.45
C LYS A 192 -3.06 18.21 16.11
N PHE A 193 -2.07 17.90 15.29
CA PHE A 193 -0.70 17.66 15.68
C PHE A 193 0.24 18.49 14.81
N ASP A 194 1.45 18.77 15.31
CA ASP A 194 2.52 19.27 14.46
C ASP A 194 3.06 18.16 13.55
N LEU A 195 3.93 18.50 12.60
CA LEU A 195 4.54 17.52 11.68
C LEU A 195 5.46 16.50 12.38
N ASN A 196 5.85 16.73 13.63
CA ASN A 196 6.61 15.77 14.45
C ASN A 196 5.69 14.81 15.22
N GLY A 197 4.37 14.98 15.13
CA GLY A 197 3.37 14.20 15.84
C GLY A 197 3.14 14.63 17.29
N ASN A 198 3.53 15.86 17.66
CA ASN A 198 3.18 16.42 18.97
C ASN A 198 1.76 17.01 18.92
N PHE A 199 0.94 16.66 19.91
CA PHE A 199 -0.43 17.18 19.99
C PHE A 199 -0.45 18.70 20.17
N ILE A 200 -1.31 19.38 19.40
CA ILE A 200 -1.54 20.82 19.45
C ILE A 200 -2.89 21.10 20.14
N LYS A 201 -3.99 20.64 19.54
CA LYS A 201 -5.35 20.98 19.99
C LYS A 201 -6.39 19.96 19.51
N ILE A 202 -7.58 20.05 20.12
CA ILE A 202 -8.82 19.47 19.62
C ILE A 202 -9.58 20.58 18.90
N ASP A 203 -10.24 20.25 17.78
CA ASP A 203 -11.20 21.09 17.05
C ASP A 203 -12.62 20.49 17.16
#